data_AF-A0AA42Z514-F1
#
_entry.id   AF-A0AA42Z514-F1
#
_cell.length_a   1.000
_cell.length_b   1.000
_cell.length_c   1.000
_cell.angle_alpha   90.00
_cell.angle_beta   90.00
_cell.angle_gamma   90.00
#
_symmetry.space_group_name_H-M   'P 1'
#
loop_
_entity.id
_entity.type
_entity.pdbx_description
1 polymer ?
#
loop_
_entity_poly.entity_id
_entity_poly.type
_entity_poly.pdbx_seq_one_letter_code
_entity_poly.pdbx_strand_id
1 'polypeptide(L)'
;MRAHRFPTLMGIALLLLATITPSLADGTETLGAPLGLVLESGDEVVAAGIGTFETNGGTIEITLPTGDIKQVIAYWGGEEIGNQLGDDSILLDGTPILGTDIGGPAFFFNFDGNDFYYSAFRADVTGDVALVAGGLNFVDVGDMDYAGGNSGAGLVVIMDTGGNSADIELRDGVDLAFGLFPEPRKSMIPQTFEFPAATVARTVDLVVFAGSVGEGRPNVIDLNVDGVMSTLINPLGSNDGELWDTLSMSVNVPANEGAASSMITILPVSRDDTASGELIASLVWIGAGVTVPAVCGDGELDDGEECDDGNSVNDDECRNDCTIPRCGDGNVDPNEECDDGNDIDDDECRNDCTIPVCGDGIVDADEDCDDGNDIDDDECRNDCTIPVCGDGIVDADEDCDDGNMVDDDECRNDCTIPVCGDGILDDGEDCDDGNNDDGDGCNADCTNELGQGCTPGYWKQEHHWGNWDGYTPGWMGDHYIDVFGVPASFGNITLSAALWQGGGGEKALGRHATAALLNASSSELNYPYTEAGIIAIVQDAYASGNYNWAKNALAFANQTLDCPLERAELE
;
A
#
# COMPACT_ATOMS: atom_id res chain seq x y z
N MET A 1 27.65 31.15 17.25
CA MET A 1 27.77 31.19 18.73
C MET A 1 26.62 30.40 19.34
N ARG A 2 26.87 29.16 19.77
CA ARG A 2 26.34 28.55 21.01
C ARG A 2 26.76 27.08 20.98
N ALA A 3 27.73 26.74 21.82
CA ALA A 3 28.14 25.38 22.11
C ALA A 3 27.21 24.84 23.20
N HIS A 4 26.53 23.71 22.95
CA HIS A 4 25.89 22.94 24.01
C HIS A 4 26.81 21.79 24.42
N ARG A 5 27.16 21.82 25.70
CA ARG A 5 27.99 20.86 26.41
C ARG A 5 27.11 19.68 26.82
N PHE A 6 27.44 18.48 26.38
CA PHE A 6 26.98 17.25 27.03
C PHE A 6 27.71 17.09 28.37
N PRO A 7 27.02 16.81 29.50
CA PRO A 7 27.67 16.51 30.76
C PRO A 7 28.13 15.05 30.74
N THR A 8 29.43 14.83 30.86
CA THR A 8 30.04 13.52 31.10
C THR A 8 29.79 13.15 32.56
N LEU A 9 28.84 12.24 32.83
CA LEU A 9 28.74 11.58 34.13
C LEU A 9 29.81 10.48 34.19
N MET A 10 30.89 10.76 34.90
CA MET A 10 31.94 9.81 35.23
C MET A 10 31.45 8.96 36.39
N GLY A 11 30.71 7.89 36.08
CA GLY A 11 30.33 6.86 37.05
C GLY A 11 31.56 6.07 37.47
N ILE A 12 31.94 6.19 38.74
CA ILE A 12 32.97 5.35 39.36
C ILE A 12 32.37 3.94 39.48
N ALA A 13 32.71 3.06 38.55
CA ALA A 13 32.43 1.63 38.67
C ALA A 13 33.23 1.10 39.87
N LEU A 14 32.52 0.85 40.96
CA LEU A 14 33.05 0.15 42.12
C LEU A 14 33.21 -1.31 41.68
N LEU A 15 34.40 -1.68 41.23
CA LEU A 15 34.76 -3.05 40.90
C LEU A 15 34.70 -3.87 42.20
N LEU A 16 33.55 -4.50 42.49
CA LEU A 16 33.49 -5.58 43.46
C LEU A 16 34.37 -6.69 42.89
N LEU A 17 35.56 -6.87 43.47
CA LEU A 17 36.25 -8.15 43.34
C LEU A 17 35.36 -9.18 44.04
N ALA A 18 34.52 -9.88 43.26
CA ALA A 18 33.88 -11.09 43.70
C ALA A 18 34.99 -12.06 44.10
N THR A 19 35.07 -12.37 45.39
CA THR A 19 35.89 -13.47 45.85
C THR A 19 35.31 -14.74 45.25
N ILE A 20 36.09 -15.43 44.41
CA ILE A 20 35.74 -16.77 43.93
C ILE A 20 35.69 -17.67 45.17
N THR A 21 34.49 -17.86 45.71
CA THR A 21 34.25 -18.91 46.70
C THR A 21 34.34 -20.23 45.94
N PRO A 22 35.10 -21.22 46.44
CA PRO A 22 35.05 -22.55 45.85
C PRO A 22 33.59 -23.01 45.85
N SER A 23 33.10 -23.49 44.71
CA SER A 23 31.84 -24.25 44.67
C SER A 23 32.07 -25.47 45.56
N LEU A 24 31.45 -25.46 46.72
CA LEU A 24 31.18 -26.72 47.40
C LEU A 24 30.00 -27.35 46.62
N ALA A 25 29.72 -28.64 46.76
CA ALA A 25 28.38 -29.13 46.45
C ALA A 25 27.92 -29.81 47.73
N ASP A 26 27.53 -28.95 48.67
CA ASP A 26 27.03 -29.33 49.97
C ASP A 26 25.50 -29.21 50.07
N GLY A 27 24.82 -29.16 48.92
CA GLY A 27 23.36 -29.08 48.83
C GLY A 27 22.84 -27.69 49.15
N THR A 28 23.72 -26.68 49.09
CA THR A 28 23.37 -25.26 49.30
C THR A 28 23.71 -24.39 48.09
N GLU A 29 24.07 -25.01 46.97
CA GLU A 29 24.47 -24.35 45.75
C GLU A 29 23.27 -24.08 44.86
N THR A 30 23.32 -22.95 44.16
CA THR A 30 22.31 -22.57 43.18
C THR A 30 23.00 -22.58 41.82
N LEU A 31 22.35 -23.13 40.79
CA LEU A 31 22.84 -22.95 39.43
C LEU A 31 22.86 -21.46 39.09
N GLY A 32 23.95 -21.01 38.46
CA GLY A 32 24.14 -19.62 38.08
C GLY A 32 23.91 -19.43 36.59
N ALA A 33 23.74 -18.17 36.16
CA ALA A 33 23.90 -17.86 34.75
C ALA A 33 25.32 -18.28 34.29
N PRO A 34 25.48 -18.86 33.09
CA PRO A 34 26.72 -19.44 32.62
C PRO A 34 27.83 -18.39 32.52
N LEU A 35 28.77 -18.39 33.46
CA LEU A 35 29.83 -17.39 33.52
C LEU A 35 30.74 -17.48 32.28
N GLY A 36 30.93 -16.35 31.60
CA GLY A 36 31.80 -16.25 30.43
C GLY A 36 31.21 -16.84 29.14
N LEU A 37 29.93 -17.19 29.13
CA LEU A 37 29.18 -17.57 27.94
C LEU A 37 28.25 -16.42 27.53
N VAL A 38 28.19 -16.11 26.24
CA VAL A 38 27.16 -15.26 25.65
C VAL A 38 26.25 -16.19 24.85
N LEU A 39 24.96 -16.17 25.14
CA LEU A 39 23.99 -16.96 24.38
C LEU A 39 23.66 -16.23 23.09
N GLU A 40 23.67 -16.95 21.98
CA GLU A 40 23.15 -16.45 20.71
C GLU A 40 21.62 -16.44 20.72
N SER A 41 21.00 -15.56 19.95
CA SER A 41 19.55 -15.56 19.77
C SER A 41 19.07 -16.72 18.89
N GLY A 42 17.85 -17.17 19.13
CA GLY A 42 17.21 -18.26 18.40
C GLY A 42 15.73 -18.38 18.76
N ASP A 43 15.04 -19.30 18.11
CA ASP A 43 13.62 -19.62 18.34
C ASP A 43 13.41 -21.00 18.99
N GLU A 44 14.43 -21.85 18.97
CA GLU A 44 14.34 -23.25 19.40
C GLU A 44 15.62 -23.69 20.14
N VAL A 45 15.45 -24.46 21.21
CA VAL A 45 16.55 -25.12 21.92
C VAL A 45 16.32 -26.61 21.98
N VAL A 46 17.27 -27.37 21.42
CA VAL A 46 17.24 -28.83 21.45
C VAL A 46 18.39 -29.36 22.30
N ALA A 47 18.08 -30.32 23.17
CA ALA A 47 19.08 -30.94 24.03
C ALA A 47 19.01 -32.47 23.98
N ALA A 48 20.17 -33.10 24.10
CA ALA A 48 20.33 -34.54 24.20
C ALA A 48 21.60 -34.88 24.99
N GLY A 49 21.71 -36.12 25.45
CA GLY A 49 22.92 -36.57 26.13
C GLY A 49 23.15 -38.07 26.02
N ILE A 50 24.20 -38.52 26.71
CA ILE A 50 24.62 -39.92 26.76
C ILE A 50 25.32 -40.20 28.10
N GLY A 51 24.88 -41.25 28.78
CA GLY A 51 25.57 -41.81 29.94
C GLY A 51 26.69 -42.74 29.50
N THR A 52 27.90 -42.54 30.02
CA THR A 52 29.11 -43.21 29.51
C THR A 52 29.86 -44.04 30.57
N PHE A 53 29.26 -44.21 31.75
CA PHE A 53 29.90 -44.85 32.90
C PHE A 53 30.48 -46.23 32.60
N GLU A 54 29.77 -47.06 31.83
CA GLU A 54 30.23 -48.42 31.50
C GLU A 54 31.23 -48.49 30.32
N THR A 55 31.26 -47.46 29.48
CA THR A 55 31.86 -47.54 28.14
C THR A 55 33.04 -46.60 27.92
N ASN A 56 33.25 -45.62 28.82
CA ASN A 56 34.28 -44.58 28.69
C ASN A 56 34.21 -43.84 27.34
N GLY A 57 33.00 -43.41 27.00
CA GLY A 57 32.62 -42.80 25.73
C GLY A 57 31.29 -43.36 25.22
N GLY A 58 30.68 -42.68 24.27
CA GLY A 58 29.36 -43.03 23.75
C GLY A 58 28.98 -42.17 22.55
N THR A 59 27.77 -42.32 22.05
CA THR A 59 27.28 -41.51 20.93
C THR A 59 26.01 -40.80 21.37
N ILE A 60 26.01 -39.47 21.32
CA ILE A 60 24.82 -38.64 21.52
C ILE A 60 23.99 -38.71 20.25
N GLU A 61 22.75 -39.18 20.37
CA GLU A 61 21.76 -39.13 19.29
C GLU A 61 20.89 -37.88 19.49
N ILE A 62 20.93 -36.95 18.53
CA ILE A 62 20.15 -35.70 18.59
C ILE A 62 19.48 -35.43 17.25
N THR A 63 18.18 -35.16 17.28
CA THR A 63 17.40 -34.78 16.10
C THR A 63 17.11 -33.30 16.14
N LEU A 64 17.62 -32.56 15.16
CA LEU A 64 17.43 -31.12 15.04
C LEU A 64 16.36 -30.80 13.98
N PRO A 65 15.46 -29.83 14.22
CA PRO A 65 14.58 -29.32 13.18
C PRO A 65 15.36 -28.67 12.01
N THR A 66 14.63 -28.29 10.96
CA THR A 66 15.23 -27.54 9.84
C THR A 66 15.40 -26.09 10.25
N GLY A 67 16.62 -25.56 10.14
CA GLY A 67 16.94 -24.20 10.54
C GLY A 67 18.45 -23.97 10.54
N ASP A 68 18.84 -22.74 10.87
CA ASP A 68 20.23 -22.36 11.07
C ASP A 68 20.64 -22.66 12.51
N ILE A 69 21.77 -23.36 12.69
CA ILE A 69 22.36 -23.60 14.00
C ILE A 69 23.13 -22.35 14.41
N LYS A 70 22.71 -21.74 15.52
CA LYS A 70 23.30 -20.50 16.05
C LYS A 70 24.40 -20.81 17.06
N GLN A 71 24.16 -21.78 17.95
CA GLN A 71 25.11 -22.14 18.99
C GLN A 71 25.04 -23.61 19.36
N VAL A 72 26.19 -24.21 19.70
CA VAL A 72 26.28 -25.58 20.22
C VAL A 72 27.13 -25.55 21.50
N ILE A 73 26.54 -25.98 22.61
CA ILE A 73 27.16 -25.97 23.93
C ILE A 73 27.23 -27.41 24.43
N ALA A 74 28.44 -27.86 24.77
CA ALA A 74 28.69 -29.18 25.34
C ALA A 74 28.82 -29.11 26.86
N TYR A 75 28.24 -30.08 27.55
CA TYR A 75 28.32 -30.29 28.99
C TYR A 75 28.83 -31.69 29.27
N TRP A 76 29.67 -31.87 30.28
CA TRP A 76 30.07 -33.20 30.76
C TRP A 76 30.45 -33.15 32.23
N GLY A 77 30.48 -34.32 32.86
CA GLY A 77 30.89 -34.42 34.24
C GLY A 77 31.17 -35.84 34.69
N GLY A 78 31.78 -35.95 35.86
CA GLY A 78 32.16 -37.24 36.42
C GLY A 78 32.79 -37.14 37.80
N GLU A 79 33.07 -38.31 38.34
CA GLU A 79 33.60 -38.55 39.67
C GLU A 79 35.10 -38.82 39.63
N GLU A 80 35.85 -38.11 40.44
CA GLU A 80 37.29 -38.24 40.59
C GLU A 80 37.65 -38.66 42.02
N ILE A 81 38.73 -39.44 42.18
CA ILE A 81 39.16 -39.92 43.50
C ILE A 81 40.10 -38.90 44.14
N GLY A 82 39.70 -38.40 45.31
CA GLY A 82 40.40 -37.36 46.04
C GLY A 82 39.97 -35.95 45.60
N ASN A 83 40.34 -34.96 46.42
CA ASN A 83 39.93 -33.57 46.22
C ASN A 83 40.71 -32.90 45.06
N GLN A 84 40.38 -33.26 43.84
CA GLN A 84 40.95 -32.74 42.61
C GLN A 84 39.85 -32.62 41.54
N LEU A 85 40.03 -31.70 40.59
CA LEU A 85 39.15 -31.59 39.44
C LEU A 85 39.22 -32.87 38.60
N GLY A 86 38.07 -33.26 38.05
CA GLY A 86 38.00 -34.32 37.04
C GLY A 86 38.54 -33.87 35.68
N ASP A 87 38.28 -34.68 34.65
CA ASP A 87 38.78 -34.45 33.30
C ASP A 87 38.13 -33.22 32.63
N ASP A 88 38.91 -32.17 32.43
CA ASP A 88 38.49 -30.92 31.81
C ASP A 88 38.64 -30.94 30.28
N SER A 89 39.02 -32.08 29.70
CA SER A 89 39.15 -32.25 28.25
C SER A 89 38.49 -33.53 27.76
N ILE A 90 37.73 -33.45 26.66
CA ILE A 90 37.09 -34.64 26.06
C ILE A 90 37.26 -34.63 24.55
N LEU A 91 36.98 -35.75 23.90
CA LEU A 91 36.86 -35.83 22.44
C LEU A 91 35.39 -35.77 22.02
N LEU A 92 35.06 -34.82 21.12
CA LEU A 92 33.80 -34.79 20.38
C LEU A 92 34.09 -35.04 18.89
N ASP A 93 33.56 -36.13 18.33
CA ASP A 93 33.87 -36.63 16.99
C ASP A 93 35.39 -36.73 16.71
N GLY A 94 36.14 -37.09 17.75
CA GLY A 94 37.61 -37.19 17.70
C GLY A 94 38.34 -35.85 17.76
N THR A 95 37.64 -34.73 17.95
CA THR A 95 38.24 -33.41 18.17
C THR A 95 38.38 -33.12 19.66
N PRO A 96 39.57 -32.75 20.16
CA PRO A 96 39.76 -32.39 21.56
C PRO A 96 39.09 -31.05 21.88
N ILE A 97 38.22 -31.06 22.89
CA ILE A 97 37.51 -29.91 23.42
C ILE A 97 38.00 -29.66 24.85
N LEU A 98 38.30 -28.40 25.15
CA LEU A 98 38.69 -27.97 26.50
C LEU A 98 37.50 -27.29 27.17
N GLY A 99 37.12 -27.78 28.35
CA GLY A 99 36.03 -27.26 29.14
C GLY A 99 36.42 -26.13 30.07
N THR A 100 35.45 -25.26 30.32
CA THR A 100 35.46 -24.38 31.49
C THR A 100 34.80 -25.12 32.64
N ASP A 101 35.44 -25.11 33.81
CA ASP A 101 34.85 -25.61 35.05
C ASP A 101 33.61 -24.79 35.42
N ILE A 102 32.48 -25.47 35.52
CA ILE A 102 31.20 -24.88 35.93
C ILE A 102 30.79 -25.31 37.33
N GLY A 103 31.50 -26.26 37.94
CA GLY A 103 31.27 -26.65 39.32
C GLY A 103 32.10 -27.85 39.74
N GLY A 104 32.64 -27.75 40.95
CA GLY A 104 33.47 -28.77 41.58
C GLY A 104 34.90 -28.27 41.87
N PRO A 105 35.80 -29.17 42.32
CA PRO A 105 35.51 -30.55 42.68
C PRO A 105 34.70 -30.60 43.99
N ALA A 106 33.55 -31.25 43.94
CA ALA A 106 32.60 -31.25 45.03
C ALA A 106 32.48 -32.61 45.70
N PHE A 107 32.59 -32.67 47.02
CA PHE A 107 32.58 -33.95 47.74
C PHE A 107 31.23 -34.66 47.59
N PHE A 108 31.25 -35.82 46.93
CA PHE A 108 30.07 -36.62 46.70
C PHE A 108 29.87 -37.63 47.85
N PHE A 109 30.63 -38.72 47.86
CA PHE A 109 30.56 -39.74 48.93
C PHE A 109 31.93 -40.36 49.25
N ASN A 110 32.00 -41.06 50.38
CA ASN A 110 33.12 -41.96 50.69
C ASN A 110 32.68 -43.41 50.47
N PHE A 111 33.43 -44.16 49.67
CA PHE A 111 33.21 -45.59 49.45
C PHE A 111 34.52 -46.35 49.44
N ASP A 112 34.55 -47.46 50.19
CA ASP A 112 35.73 -48.32 50.37
C ASP A 112 37.02 -47.57 50.77
N GLY A 113 36.87 -46.49 51.53
CA GLY A 113 38.00 -45.67 52.01
C GLY A 113 38.53 -44.64 51.01
N ASN A 114 37.89 -44.48 49.85
CA ASN A 114 38.16 -43.42 48.88
C ASN A 114 37.09 -42.34 48.98
N ASP A 115 37.52 -41.08 48.97
CA ASP A 115 36.64 -39.91 48.86
C ASP A 115 36.44 -39.58 47.38
N PHE A 116 35.19 -39.56 46.92
CA PHE A 116 34.83 -39.24 45.55
C PHE A 116 34.37 -37.79 45.45
N TYR A 117 34.84 -37.08 44.43
CA TYR A 117 34.52 -35.69 44.15
C TYR A 117 33.96 -35.55 42.74
N TYR A 118 32.90 -34.76 42.59
CA TYR A 118 32.28 -34.52 41.29
C TYR A 118 32.75 -33.20 40.68
N SER A 119 33.02 -33.20 39.39
CA SER A 119 33.27 -31.99 38.60
C SER A 119 32.43 -32.01 37.33
N ALA A 120 31.93 -30.84 36.95
CA ALA A 120 31.26 -30.63 35.67
C ALA A 120 31.91 -29.48 34.89
N PHE A 121 31.85 -29.60 33.58
CA PHE A 121 32.49 -28.69 32.64
C PHE A 121 31.53 -28.33 31.52
N ARG A 122 31.77 -27.16 30.92
CA ARG A 122 31.06 -26.65 29.76
C ARG A 122 32.03 -26.14 28.70
N ALA A 123 31.72 -26.35 27.43
CA ALA A 123 32.38 -25.68 26.33
C ALA A 123 31.35 -25.17 25.32
N ASP A 124 31.52 -23.93 24.87
CA ASP A 124 30.91 -23.49 23.62
C ASP A 124 31.77 -24.05 22.47
N VAL A 125 31.18 -24.93 21.68
CA VAL A 125 31.86 -25.64 20.59
C VAL A 125 31.38 -25.15 19.22
N THR A 126 30.71 -24.00 19.20
CA THR A 126 30.20 -23.37 17.98
C THR A 126 31.34 -23.05 17.03
N GLY A 127 31.30 -23.65 15.83
CA GLY A 127 32.28 -23.41 14.77
C GLY A 127 33.63 -24.12 14.94
N ASP A 128 33.91 -24.74 16.09
CA ASP A 128 35.12 -25.53 16.31
C ASP A 128 35.03 -26.90 15.62
N VAL A 129 33.83 -27.47 15.58
CA VAL A 129 33.53 -28.74 14.91
C VAL A 129 32.12 -28.66 14.30
N ALA A 130 31.94 -29.14 13.07
CA ALA A 130 30.62 -29.28 12.46
C ALA A 130 29.90 -30.53 13.00
N LEU A 131 29.64 -30.52 14.32
CA LEU A 131 29.10 -31.68 15.07
C LEU A 131 27.69 -32.05 14.63
N VAL A 132 26.89 -31.04 14.31
CA VAL A 132 25.46 -31.21 14.07
C VAL A 132 25.00 -30.40 12.85
N ALA A 133 23.95 -30.89 12.21
CA ALA A 133 23.23 -30.27 11.11
C ALA A 133 21.72 -30.56 11.25
N GLY A 134 20.87 -29.89 10.47
CA GLY A 134 19.44 -30.20 10.46
C GLY A 134 19.16 -31.68 10.16
N GLY A 135 18.27 -32.30 10.95
CA GLY A 135 17.96 -33.74 10.90
C GLY A 135 18.60 -34.55 12.02
N LEU A 136 18.75 -35.85 11.81
CA LEU A 136 19.31 -36.79 12.79
C LEU A 136 20.84 -36.73 12.77
N ASN A 137 21.45 -36.53 13.94
CA ASN A 137 22.90 -36.46 14.14
C ASN A 137 23.35 -37.50 15.16
N PHE A 138 24.61 -37.91 15.04
CA PHE A 138 25.31 -38.81 15.93
C PHE A 138 26.65 -38.17 16.26
N VAL A 139 26.86 -37.81 17.53
CA VAL A 139 28.10 -37.18 17.99
C VAL A 139 28.82 -38.12 18.94
N ASP A 140 30.00 -38.58 18.56
CA ASP A 140 30.81 -39.49 19.37
C ASP A 140 31.54 -38.71 20.48
N VAL A 141 31.33 -39.12 21.72
CA VAL A 141 31.99 -38.62 22.92
C VAL A 141 33.03 -39.65 23.37
N GLY A 142 34.23 -39.20 23.71
CA GLY A 142 35.29 -40.08 24.21
C GLY A 142 36.35 -39.36 25.03
N ASP A 143 37.35 -40.13 25.46
CA ASP A 143 38.47 -39.65 26.30
C ASP A 143 37.99 -39.00 27.60
N MET A 144 37.03 -39.64 28.28
CA MET A 144 36.49 -39.15 29.56
C MET A 144 37.19 -39.84 30.75
N ASP A 145 38.44 -39.44 31.04
CA ASP A 145 39.33 -40.11 32.00
C ASP A 145 39.08 -39.68 33.45
N TYR A 146 38.07 -40.29 34.07
CA TYR A 146 37.72 -40.09 35.47
C TYR A 146 38.09 -41.32 36.30
N ALA A 147 38.85 -41.17 37.39
CA ALA A 147 39.26 -42.32 38.20
C ALA A 147 38.11 -42.95 39.00
N GLY A 148 37.06 -42.16 39.32
CA GLY A 148 35.85 -42.62 40.01
C GLY A 148 34.74 -43.04 39.06
N GLY A 149 34.76 -42.55 37.82
CA GLY A 149 33.83 -42.86 36.74
C GLY A 149 33.18 -41.61 36.15
N ASN A 150 32.98 -41.57 34.84
CA ASN A 150 32.28 -40.46 34.19
C ASN A 150 30.76 -40.67 34.28
N SER A 151 30.00 -39.57 34.38
CA SER A 151 28.54 -39.63 34.30
C SER A 151 28.08 -39.69 32.86
N GLY A 152 28.70 -38.90 31.98
CA GLY A 152 28.21 -38.71 30.63
C GLY A 152 28.48 -37.31 30.12
N ALA A 153 27.93 -37.05 28.95
CA ALA A 153 27.98 -35.76 28.30
C ALA A 153 26.64 -35.43 27.63
N GLY A 154 26.37 -34.14 27.45
CA GLY A 154 25.19 -33.62 26.78
C GLY A 154 25.51 -32.44 25.88
N LEU A 155 24.59 -32.17 24.95
CA LEU A 155 24.63 -31.04 24.04
C LEU A 155 23.37 -30.21 24.21
N VAL A 156 23.51 -28.88 24.18
CA VAL A 156 22.45 -27.91 23.94
C VAL A 156 22.72 -27.26 22.59
N VAL A 157 21.72 -27.24 21.73
CA VAL A 157 21.79 -26.62 20.42
C VAL A 157 20.74 -25.52 20.35
N ILE A 158 21.19 -24.28 20.16
CA ILE A 158 20.33 -23.12 19.90
C ILE A 158 20.20 -22.97 18.39
N MET A 159 18.97 -22.88 17.91
CA MET A 159 18.67 -22.77 16.49
C MET A 159 17.71 -21.62 16.18
N ASP A 160 17.70 -21.26 14.91
CA ASP A 160 16.75 -20.35 14.28
C ASP A 160 16.09 -21.11 13.12
N THR A 161 14.86 -21.52 13.34
CA THR A 161 14.04 -22.26 12.38
C THR A 161 13.21 -21.34 11.47
N GLY A 162 13.37 -20.02 11.61
CA GLY A 162 12.55 -19.00 10.96
C GLY A 162 11.15 -18.85 11.59
N GLY A 163 11.00 -19.29 12.84
CA GLY A 163 9.83 -19.06 13.68
C GLY A 163 9.89 -17.70 14.38
N ASN A 164 8.99 -17.51 15.36
CA ASN A 164 9.03 -16.34 16.24
C ASN A 164 10.22 -16.47 17.19
N SER A 165 10.86 -15.37 17.52
CA SER A 165 11.97 -15.35 18.47
C SER A 165 11.58 -15.91 19.84
N ALA A 166 12.60 -16.33 20.59
CA ALA A 166 12.44 -16.82 21.94
C ALA A 166 13.52 -16.25 22.86
N ASP A 167 13.10 -15.96 24.08
CA ASP A 167 13.98 -15.70 25.20
C ASP A 167 14.56 -17.02 25.71
N ILE A 168 15.89 -17.12 25.66
CA ILE A 168 16.63 -18.31 26.09
C ILE A 168 17.44 -17.96 27.33
N GLU A 169 17.11 -18.59 28.47
CA GLU A 169 17.98 -18.56 29.65
C GLU A 169 18.58 -19.95 29.90
N LEU A 170 19.90 -19.99 30.11
CA LEU A 170 20.58 -21.16 30.66
C LEU A 170 21.08 -20.87 32.07
N ARG A 171 21.08 -21.90 32.90
CA ARG A 171 21.70 -21.92 34.22
C ARG A 171 22.54 -23.18 34.34
N ASP A 172 23.78 -23.05 34.79
CA ASP A 172 24.65 -24.17 35.03
C ASP A 172 25.48 -24.00 36.30
N GLY A 173 26.04 -25.14 36.75
CA GLY A 173 26.62 -25.26 38.07
C GLY A 173 26.78 -26.73 38.45
N VAL A 174 27.09 -26.97 39.71
CA VAL A 174 26.95 -28.30 40.32
C VAL A 174 26.23 -28.13 41.65
N ASP A 175 25.04 -28.69 41.73
CA ASP A 175 24.34 -28.94 42.99
C ASP A 175 24.14 -30.46 43.14
N LEU A 176 24.22 -30.99 44.35
CA LEU A 176 24.11 -32.44 44.56
C LEU A 176 23.21 -32.80 45.72
N ALA A 177 22.50 -33.91 45.54
CA ALA A 177 21.64 -34.48 46.55
C ALA A 177 21.74 -36.00 46.56
N PHE A 178 21.83 -36.57 47.75
CA PHE A 178 21.71 -38.02 47.94
C PHE A 178 20.83 -38.29 49.13
N GLY A 179 19.77 -39.07 48.95
CA GLY A 179 18.73 -39.11 49.96
C GLY A 179 19.10 -39.86 51.26
N LEU A 180 20.26 -40.54 51.31
CA LEU A 180 20.81 -41.08 52.55
C LEU A 180 21.67 -40.07 53.32
N PHE A 181 21.97 -38.91 52.75
CA PHE A 181 22.68 -37.85 53.44
C PHE A 181 21.77 -37.05 54.38
N PRO A 182 22.34 -36.48 55.46
CA PRO A 182 21.64 -35.49 56.25
C PRO A 182 21.44 -34.20 55.44
N GLU A 183 20.40 -33.44 55.80
CA GLU A 183 20.23 -32.06 55.33
C GLU A 183 21.50 -31.23 55.55
N PRO A 184 21.85 -30.33 54.62
CA PRO A 184 21.08 -29.97 53.41
C PRO A 184 21.28 -30.89 52.18
N ARG A 185 22.27 -31.80 52.19
CA ARG A 185 22.64 -32.68 51.03
C ARG A 185 21.65 -33.78 50.66
N LYS A 186 20.41 -33.68 51.13
CA LYS A 186 19.33 -34.61 50.81
C LYS A 186 18.45 -34.10 49.67
N SER A 187 18.49 -32.80 49.41
CA SER A 187 17.77 -32.09 48.35
C SER A 187 18.69 -31.04 47.74
N MET A 188 18.34 -30.61 46.54
CA MET A 188 18.97 -29.49 45.85
C MET A 188 18.31 -28.16 46.25
N ILE A 189 18.87 -27.06 45.77
CA ILE A 189 18.23 -25.74 45.81
C ILE A 189 17.35 -25.54 44.56
N PRO A 190 16.12 -25.03 44.73
CA PRO A 190 15.26 -24.70 43.60
C PRO A 190 15.88 -23.64 42.69
N GLN A 191 15.74 -23.82 41.37
CA GLN A 191 16.07 -22.80 40.37
C GLN A 191 14.80 -22.12 39.90
N THR A 192 14.80 -20.79 39.92
CA THR A 192 13.70 -19.97 39.42
C THR A 192 14.13 -19.25 38.16
N PHE A 193 13.37 -19.46 37.09
CA PHE A 193 13.39 -18.68 35.87
C PHE A 193 12.26 -17.66 35.96
N GLU A 194 12.57 -16.39 35.71
CA GLU A 194 11.63 -15.27 35.77
C GLU A 194 11.67 -14.57 34.42
N PHE A 195 10.52 -14.40 33.81
CA PHE A 195 10.36 -13.80 32.49
C PHE A 195 9.09 -12.93 32.47
N PRO A 196 8.91 -12.02 31.50
CA PRO A 196 7.75 -11.14 31.44
C PRO A 196 6.41 -11.90 31.54
N ALA A 197 5.35 -11.28 32.05
CA ALA A 197 4.04 -11.94 32.10
C ALA A 197 3.30 -11.78 30.76
N ALA A 198 2.72 -12.86 30.24
CA ALA A 198 1.95 -12.80 29.00
C ALA A 198 0.44 -12.69 29.27
N THR A 199 -0.28 -11.98 28.39
CA THR A 199 -1.75 -11.85 28.39
C THR A 199 -2.44 -13.12 27.88
N VAL A 200 -1.70 -13.97 27.17
CA VAL A 200 -2.14 -15.28 26.69
C VAL A 200 -1.32 -16.39 27.33
N ALA A 201 -1.93 -17.56 27.47
CA ALA A 201 -1.20 -18.74 27.96
C ALA A 201 -0.17 -19.15 26.90
N ARG A 202 1.05 -19.47 27.34
CA ARG A 202 2.13 -19.90 26.47
C ARG A 202 2.75 -21.21 26.94
N THR A 203 3.39 -21.88 26.01
CA THR A 203 4.16 -23.09 26.28
C THR A 203 5.62 -22.71 26.30
N VAL A 204 6.31 -23.10 27.37
CA VAL A 204 7.72 -22.85 27.61
C VAL A 204 8.44 -24.19 27.61
N ASP A 205 9.54 -24.31 26.90
CA ASP A 205 10.31 -25.53 26.89
C ASP A 205 11.40 -25.49 27.95
N LEU A 206 11.49 -26.59 28.71
CA LEU A 206 12.46 -26.78 29.78
C LEU A 206 13.39 -27.93 29.43
N VAL A 207 14.68 -27.68 29.55
CA VAL A 207 15.74 -28.68 29.51
C VAL A 207 16.40 -28.80 30.88
N VAL A 208 16.68 -30.02 31.32
CA VAL A 208 17.46 -30.31 32.53
C VAL A 208 18.50 -31.37 32.23
N PHE A 209 19.74 -31.12 32.62
CA PHE A 209 20.81 -32.13 32.64
C PHE A 209 21.11 -32.56 34.07
N ALA A 210 21.01 -33.86 34.31
CA ALA A 210 21.34 -34.48 35.57
C ALA A 210 22.40 -35.57 35.38
N GLY A 211 23.40 -35.53 36.25
CA GLY A 211 24.36 -36.61 36.46
C GLY A 211 23.96 -37.55 37.61
N SER A 212 24.69 -38.65 37.67
CA SER A 212 24.63 -39.77 38.61
C SER A 212 23.26 -40.30 39.03
N VAL A 213 22.34 -40.53 38.09
CA VAL A 213 21.18 -41.42 38.33
C VAL A 213 21.44 -42.80 37.72
N GLY A 214 21.32 -43.86 38.53
CA GLY A 214 21.49 -45.27 38.09
C GLY A 214 20.16 -45.98 37.85
N GLU A 215 20.20 -47.18 37.26
CA GLU A 215 19.00 -47.95 36.93
C GLU A 215 18.18 -48.29 38.19
N GLY A 216 16.85 -48.07 38.13
CA GLY A 216 15.94 -48.40 39.23
C GLY A 216 16.11 -47.53 40.49
N ARG A 217 16.47 -46.25 40.32
CA ARG A 217 16.52 -45.28 41.41
C ARG A 217 15.43 -44.19 41.26
N PRO A 218 14.35 -44.22 42.05
CA PRO A 218 13.31 -43.20 41.97
C PRO A 218 13.85 -41.80 42.31
N ASN A 219 13.48 -40.83 41.48
CA ASN A 219 13.68 -39.40 41.69
C ASN A 219 12.36 -38.64 41.57
N VAL A 220 12.37 -37.38 42.02
CA VAL A 220 11.22 -36.49 41.91
C VAL A 220 11.68 -35.13 41.42
N ILE A 221 10.91 -34.49 40.54
CA ILE A 221 11.07 -33.08 40.21
C ILE A 221 9.79 -32.36 40.63
N ASP A 222 9.91 -31.45 41.59
CA ASP A 222 8.83 -30.54 41.99
C ASP A 222 8.92 -29.28 41.12
N LEU A 223 7.86 -29.01 40.35
CA LEU A 223 7.76 -27.87 39.43
C LEU A 223 6.67 -26.92 39.93
N ASN A 224 7.01 -25.65 40.05
CA ASN A 224 6.09 -24.59 40.44
C ASN A 224 5.96 -23.57 39.30
N VAL A 225 4.74 -23.35 38.80
CA VAL A 225 4.45 -22.32 37.80
C VAL A 225 3.50 -21.31 38.44
N ASP A 226 3.97 -20.09 38.67
CA ASP A 226 3.19 -19.01 39.30
C ASP A 226 2.43 -19.42 40.59
N GLY A 227 3.05 -20.26 41.41
CA GLY A 227 2.49 -20.74 42.68
C GLY A 227 1.68 -22.04 42.57
N VAL A 228 1.46 -22.55 41.35
CA VAL A 228 0.84 -23.85 41.10
C VAL A 228 1.90 -24.94 41.08
N MET A 229 1.89 -25.77 42.11
CA MET A 229 2.80 -26.91 42.24
C MET A 229 2.32 -28.12 41.42
N SER A 230 3.27 -28.76 40.73
CA SER A 230 3.15 -30.07 40.10
C SER A 230 4.39 -30.90 40.42
N THR A 231 4.25 -32.23 40.37
CA THR A 231 5.33 -33.15 40.73
C THR A 231 5.47 -34.19 39.63
N LEU A 232 6.69 -34.31 39.10
CA LEU A 232 7.08 -35.34 38.16
C LEU A 232 7.74 -36.48 38.93
N ILE A 233 7.23 -37.69 38.76
CA ILE A 233 7.69 -38.88 39.48
C ILE A 233 8.55 -39.71 38.55
N ASN A 234 9.80 -39.92 38.95
CA ASN A 234 10.84 -40.65 38.24
C ASN A 234 11.09 -40.19 36.78
N PRO A 235 11.20 -38.89 36.48
CA PRO A 235 11.50 -38.42 35.13
C PRO A 235 12.95 -38.72 34.66
N LEU A 236 13.93 -38.82 35.58
CA LEU A 236 15.35 -39.04 35.27
C LEU A 236 15.69 -40.53 35.44
N GLY A 237 15.39 -41.36 34.45
CA GLY A 237 15.36 -42.82 34.58
C GLY A 237 16.57 -43.54 33.98
N SER A 238 17.73 -42.88 33.87
CA SER A 238 18.83 -43.31 32.99
C SER A 238 18.39 -43.37 31.52
N ASN A 239 17.58 -42.39 31.08
CA ASN A 239 17.00 -42.32 29.75
C ASN A 239 18.06 -42.25 28.65
N ASP A 240 19.21 -41.65 28.96
CA ASP A 240 20.33 -41.49 28.03
C ASP A 240 21.48 -42.47 28.33
N GLY A 241 21.28 -43.45 29.21
CA GLY A 241 22.35 -44.34 29.68
C GLY A 241 22.63 -44.19 31.17
N GLU A 242 23.52 -45.04 31.69
CA GLU A 242 23.80 -45.06 33.12
C GLU A 242 24.49 -43.75 33.55
N LEU A 243 24.00 -43.15 34.63
CA LEU A 243 24.53 -41.95 35.29
C LEU A 243 24.36 -40.62 34.54
N TRP A 244 23.69 -40.56 33.38
CA TRP A 244 23.29 -39.30 32.74
C TRP A 244 21.82 -39.32 32.34
N ASP A 245 21.14 -38.22 32.58
CA ASP A 245 19.77 -37.99 32.15
C ASP A 245 19.60 -36.57 31.61
N THR A 246 19.04 -36.49 30.42
CA THR A 246 18.51 -35.29 29.78
C THR A 246 16.99 -35.37 29.85
N LEU A 247 16.38 -34.35 30.45
CA LEU A 247 14.93 -34.19 30.46
C LEU A 247 14.58 -32.95 29.64
N SER A 248 13.85 -33.15 28.55
CA SER A 248 13.26 -32.08 27.76
C SER A 248 11.74 -32.17 27.90
N MET A 249 11.09 -31.09 28.32
CA MET A 249 9.65 -31.08 28.55
C MET A 249 9.03 -29.70 28.28
N SER A 250 7.81 -29.70 27.77
CA SER A 250 7.03 -28.48 27.57
C SER A 250 6.14 -28.20 28.78
N VAL A 251 6.21 -26.97 29.30
CA VAL A 251 5.49 -26.48 30.47
C VAL A 251 4.49 -25.42 30.04
N ASN A 252 3.22 -25.61 30.40
CA ASN A 252 2.19 -24.61 30.13
C ASN A 252 2.22 -23.54 31.22
N VAL A 253 2.46 -22.29 30.80
CA VAL A 253 2.38 -21.10 31.65
C VAL A 253 1.05 -20.40 31.35
N PRO A 254 0.15 -20.27 32.34
CA PRO A 254 -1.13 -19.61 32.13
C PRO A 254 -0.96 -18.11 31.86
N ALA A 255 -1.94 -17.50 31.18
CA ALA A 255 -2.03 -16.05 31.10
C ALA A 255 -2.04 -15.44 32.50
N ASN A 256 -1.22 -14.42 32.72
CA ASN A 256 -1.09 -13.75 34.01
C ASN A 256 -1.25 -12.23 33.85
N GLU A 257 -2.38 -11.85 33.28
CA GLU A 257 -2.74 -10.46 32.98
C GLU A 257 -2.67 -9.59 34.25
N GLY A 258 -1.79 -8.58 34.23
CA GLY A 258 -1.59 -7.62 35.33
C GLY A 258 -0.51 -8.00 36.36
N ALA A 259 0.19 -9.12 36.19
CA ALA A 259 1.47 -9.37 36.85
C ALA A 259 2.62 -8.74 36.03
N ALA A 260 3.73 -8.41 36.70
CA ALA A 260 4.92 -7.91 36.01
C ALA A 260 5.79 -9.04 35.43
N SER A 261 5.74 -10.23 36.04
CA SER A 261 6.53 -11.39 35.63
C SER A 261 5.78 -12.68 35.92
N SER A 262 6.11 -13.71 35.14
CA SER A 262 5.79 -15.12 35.40
C SER A 262 7.07 -15.85 35.81
N MET A 263 6.91 -16.89 36.64
CA MET A 263 8.01 -17.65 37.19
C MET A 263 7.80 -19.16 37.05
N ILE A 264 8.84 -19.85 36.61
CA ILE A 264 8.97 -21.31 36.68
C ILE A 264 10.06 -21.63 37.70
N THR A 265 9.70 -22.37 38.75
CA THR A 265 10.67 -22.88 39.72
C THR A 265 10.76 -24.40 39.65
N ILE A 266 11.97 -24.92 39.50
CA ILE A 266 12.24 -26.36 39.39
C ILE A 266 13.09 -26.79 40.56
N LEU A 267 12.71 -27.91 41.18
CA LEU A 267 13.46 -28.50 42.28
C LEU A 267 13.56 -30.03 42.07
N PRO A 268 14.71 -30.54 41.63
CA PRO A 268 14.99 -31.96 41.68
C PRO A 268 15.23 -32.42 43.13
N VAL A 269 14.66 -33.56 43.49
CA VAL A 269 14.69 -34.12 44.85
C VAL A 269 15.01 -35.60 44.79
N SER A 270 15.95 -36.02 45.65
CA SER A 270 16.26 -37.42 45.90
C SER A 270 15.19 -38.06 46.81
N ARG A 271 14.08 -38.53 46.23
CA ARG A 271 12.91 -39.06 46.96
C ARG A 271 12.26 -40.26 46.25
N ASP A 272 11.79 -41.24 47.04
CA ASP A 272 11.02 -42.40 46.57
C ASP A 272 9.53 -42.16 46.85
N ASP A 273 8.86 -41.45 45.94
CA ASP A 273 7.40 -41.20 46.01
C ASP A 273 6.56 -42.31 45.38
N THR A 274 7.21 -43.29 44.74
CA THR A 274 6.52 -44.46 44.19
C THR A 274 6.30 -45.54 45.24
N ALA A 275 6.90 -45.40 46.43
CA ALA A 275 6.94 -46.42 47.48
C ALA A 275 7.45 -47.77 46.94
N SER A 276 8.36 -47.72 45.96
CA SER A 276 9.00 -48.87 45.33
C SER A 276 9.83 -49.67 46.34
N GLY A 277 10.36 -49.01 47.37
CA GLY A 277 11.34 -49.58 48.29
C GLY A 277 12.75 -49.66 47.69
N GLU A 278 12.95 -49.06 46.52
CA GLU A 278 14.25 -48.87 45.88
C GLU A 278 15.02 -47.74 46.56
N LEU A 279 16.32 -47.65 46.30
CA LEU A 279 17.13 -46.56 46.81
C LEU A 279 16.80 -45.28 46.05
N ILE A 280 16.52 -44.21 46.78
CA ILE A 280 16.38 -42.85 46.24
C ILE A 280 17.56 -42.46 45.33
N ALA A 281 17.27 -41.69 44.28
CA ALA A 281 18.27 -41.27 43.30
C ALA A 281 19.43 -40.50 43.93
N SER A 282 20.65 -40.76 43.48
CA SER A 282 21.71 -39.77 43.63
C SER A 282 21.49 -38.77 42.51
N LEU A 283 21.56 -37.48 42.80
CA LEU A 283 21.33 -36.45 41.80
C LEU A 283 22.50 -35.50 41.82
N VAL A 284 23.04 -35.23 40.64
CA VAL A 284 23.96 -34.11 40.41
C VAL A 284 23.31 -33.23 39.36
N TRP A 285 22.91 -32.02 39.72
CA TRP A 285 22.28 -31.09 38.79
C TRP A 285 23.35 -30.22 38.15
N ILE A 286 23.51 -30.38 36.84
CA ILE A 286 24.60 -29.76 36.07
C ILE A 286 24.09 -28.49 35.37
N GLY A 287 22.90 -28.57 34.80
CA GLY A 287 22.33 -27.47 34.05
C GLY A 287 20.82 -27.53 33.92
N ALA A 288 20.22 -26.38 33.67
CA ALA A 288 18.85 -26.23 33.25
C ALA A 288 18.74 -25.07 32.26
N GLY A 289 17.86 -25.20 31.28
CA GLY A 289 17.60 -24.18 30.28
C GLY A 289 16.11 -23.99 30.08
N VAL A 290 15.68 -22.76 29.89
CA VAL A 290 14.31 -22.43 29.55
C VAL A 290 14.28 -21.66 28.24
N THR A 291 13.33 -22.01 27.38
CA THR A 291 13.06 -21.32 26.12
C THR A 291 11.63 -20.81 26.17
N VAL A 292 11.49 -19.50 26.20
CA VAL A 292 10.22 -18.80 26.36
C VAL A 292 9.93 -18.10 25.03
N PRO A 293 8.83 -18.42 24.33
CA PRO A 293 8.46 -17.67 23.13
C PRO A 293 8.32 -16.18 23.45
N ALA A 294 8.94 -15.34 22.61
CA ALA A 294 8.79 -13.89 22.63
C ALA A 294 7.31 -13.52 22.47
N VAL A 295 6.88 -12.46 23.14
CA VAL A 295 5.48 -12.04 23.15
C VAL A 295 5.40 -10.55 22.98
N CYS A 296 4.88 -10.15 21.82
CA CYS A 296 4.49 -8.78 21.59
C CYS A 296 3.52 -8.25 22.65
N GLY A 297 3.82 -7.07 23.17
CA GLY A 297 3.05 -6.38 24.19
C GLY A 297 3.49 -6.67 25.62
N ASP A 298 4.70 -7.18 25.85
CA ASP A 298 5.19 -7.52 27.19
C ASP A 298 6.08 -6.45 27.84
N GLY A 299 6.45 -5.43 27.06
CA GLY A 299 7.15 -4.22 27.47
C GLY A 299 8.65 -4.27 27.21
N GLU A 300 9.16 -5.38 26.68
CA GLU A 300 10.55 -5.53 26.27
C GLU A 300 10.61 -5.67 24.74
N LEU A 301 11.65 -5.10 24.12
CA LEU A 301 11.84 -5.21 22.67
C LEU A 301 12.68 -6.46 22.38
N ASP A 302 12.01 -7.55 21.99
CA ASP A 302 12.66 -8.83 21.72
C ASP A 302 13.34 -8.85 20.33
N ASP A 303 14.28 -9.78 20.13
CA ASP A 303 14.96 -9.94 18.84
C ASP A 303 13.94 -10.30 17.76
N GLY A 304 13.88 -9.55 16.67
CA GLY A 304 12.88 -9.76 15.60
C GLY A 304 11.60 -8.91 15.72
N GLU A 305 11.39 -8.20 16.81
CA GLU A 305 10.31 -7.22 16.94
C GLU A 305 10.73 -5.85 16.37
N GLU A 306 9.81 -5.12 15.72
CA GLU A 306 10.05 -3.73 15.30
C GLU A 306 9.71 -2.73 16.41
N CYS A 307 8.74 -3.09 17.27
CA CYS A 307 8.28 -2.34 18.43
C CYS A 307 7.74 -3.28 19.49
N ASP A 308 7.65 -2.80 20.72
CA ASP A 308 6.82 -3.36 21.80
C ASP A 308 6.40 -2.19 22.70
N ASP A 309 5.12 -2.08 22.99
CA ASP A 309 4.56 -0.99 23.79
C ASP A 309 3.98 -1.44 25.15
N GLY A 310 4.23 -2.70 25.52
CA GLY A 310 3.85 -3.30 26.78
C GLY A 310 2.36 -3.51 26.96
N ASN A 311 1.59 -3.57 25.87
CA ASN A 311 0.17 -3.83 25.95
C ASN A 311 -0.38 -4.66 24.77
N SER A 312 -1.67 -5.00 24.79
CA SER A 312 -2.30 -5.89 23.78
C SER A 312 -3.38 -5.19 22.93
N VAL A 313 -3.30 -3.87 22.86
CA VAL A 313 -4.16 -3.04 22.03
C VAL A 313 -3.51 -2.94 20.66
N ASN A 314 -4.05 -3.67 19.70
CA ASN A 314 -3.47 -3.76 18.36
C ASN A 314 -3.39 -2.42 17.61
N ASP A 315 -4.23 -1.46 18.00
CA ASP A 315 -4.47 -0.23 17.26
C ASP A 315 -3.92 0.95 18.10
N ASP A 316 -2.63 0.94 18.40
CA ASP A 316 -1.95 2.05 19.09
C ASP A 316 -0.52 2.30 18.55
N GLU A 317 0.49 2.41 19.40
CA GLU A 317 1.87 2.72 18.99
C GLU A 317 2.60 1.48 18.46
N CYS A 318 2.11 0.28 18.76
CA CYS A 318 2.66 -0.98 18.27
C CYS A 318 1.56 -2.02 18.04
N ARG A 319 1.54 -2.68 16.88
CA ARG A 319 0.55 -3.73 16.61
C ARG A 319 0.86 -4.97 17.45
N ASN A 320 -0.15 -5.82 17.68
CA ASN A 320 0.02 -7.07 18.43
C ASN A 320 0.86 -8.14 17.68
N ASP A 321 1.29 -7.85 16.45
CA ASP A 321 2.25 -8.64 15.69
C ASP A 321 3.66 -8.00 15.67
N CYS A 322 3.88 -6.98 16.50
CA CYS A 322 5.15 -6.29 16.70
C CYS A 322 5.70 -5.58 15.47
N THR A 323 4.76 -5.16 14.60
CA THR A 323 5.02 -4.24 13.51
C THR A 323 4.60 -2.83 13.90
N ILE A 324 5.33 -1.83 13.39
CA ILE A 324 4.98 -0.43 13.61
C ILE A 324 3.86 -0.04 12.64
N PRO A 325 2.72 0.48 13.14
CA PRO A 325 1.69 1.15 12.33
C PRO A 325 2.27 2.16 11.35
N ARG A 326 1.97 2.02 10.06
CA ARG A 326 2.37 2.99 9.03
C ARG A 326 1.40 2.97 7.84
N CYS A 327 1.19 4.15 7.28
CA CYS A 327 0.51 4.33 6.02
C CYS A 327 1.21 3.57 4.88
N GLY A 328 0.42 2.89 4.05
CA GLY A 328 0.86 2.14 2.89
C GLY A 328 1.24 0.68 3.18
N ASP A 329 0.85 0.12 4.34
CA ASP A 329 1.20 -1.25 4.71
C ASP A 329 0.06 -2.28 4.61
N GLY A 330 -1.12 -1.80 4.20
CA GLY A 330 -2.31 -2.58 3.92
C GLY A 330 -3.26 -2.69 5.12
N ASN A 331 -2.97 -2.01 6.24
CA ASN A 331 -3.82 -2.01 7.43
C ASN A 331 -4.21 -0.56 7.78
N VAL A 332 -5.50 -0.33 7.98
CA VAL A 332 -6.00 0.99 8.41
C VAL A 332 -5.88 1.11 9.92
N ASP A 333 -4.89 1.89 10.38
CA ASP A 333 -4.58 2.13 11.79
C ASP A 333 -5.36 3.33 12.38
N PRO A 334 -5.31 3.54 13.71
CA PRO A 334 -5.88 4.76 14.29
C PRO A 334 -5.21 6.02 13.73
N ASN A 335 -6.06 6.96 13.30
CA ASN A 335 -5.72 8.22 12.64
C ASN A 335 -5.46 8.11 11.12
N GLU A 336 -5.68 6.95 10.52
CA GLU A 336 -5.71 6.78 9.06
C GLU A 336 -7.16 6.79 8.57
N GLU A 337 -7.42 7.48 7.44
CA GLU A 337 -8.73 7.47 6.78
C GLU A 337 -8.83 6.34 5.74
N CYS A 338 -7.69 5.94 5.19
CA CYS A 338 -7.50 4.86 4.23
C CYS A 338 -6.10 4.25 4.39
N ASP A 339 -5.88 3.08 3.79
CA ASP A 339 -4.57 2.49 3.52
C ASP A 339 -4.77 1.51 2.36
N ASP A 340 -3.99 1.63 1.30
CA ASP A 340 -4.11 0.84 0.08
C ASP A 340 -2.93 -0.15 -0.12
N GLY A 341 -1.99 -0.18 0.83
CA GLY A 341 -0.85 -1.10 0.87
C GLY A 341 0.31 -0.73 -0.05
N ASN A 342 0.44 0.53 -0.46
CA ASN A 342 1.59 0.97 -1.26
C ASN A 342 2.06 2.41 -0.91
N ASP A 343 3.18 2.85 -1.53
CA ASP A 343 3.79 4.18 -1.31
C ASP A 343 3.56 5.14 -2.51
N ILE A 344 2.44 5.01 -3.23
CA ILE A 344 2.04 5.82 -4.39
C ILE A 344 1.06 6.86 -3.88
N ASP A 345 1.34 8.14 -4.17
CA ASP A 345 0.58 9.25 -3.56
C ASP A 345 -0.72 9.57 -4.29
N ASP A 346 -0.80 9.20 -5.57
CA ASP A 346 -1.82 9.63 -6.52
C ASP A 346 -2.80 8.51 -6.89
N ASP A 347 -3.09 7.58 -5.98
CA ASP A 347 -4.05 6.48 -6.19
C ASP A 347 -5.17 6.46 -5.13
N GLU A 348 -5.74 5.29 -4.81
CA GLU A 348 -6.88 5.19 -3.90
C GLU A 348 -6.62 5.69 -2.46
N CYS A 349 -5.37 5.84 -2.03
CA CYS A 349 -5.02 6.41 -0.74
C CYS A 349 -3.69 7.17 -0.78
N ARG A 350 -3.66 8.40 -0.25
CA ARG A 350 -2.41 9.18 -0.22
C ARG A 350 -1.42 8.63 0.80
N ASN A 351 -0.14 8.94 0.65
CA ASN A 351 0.91 8.48 1.58
C ASN A 351 0.84 9.12 2.98
N ASP A 352 -0.06 10.09 3.18
CA ASP A 352 -0.39 10.64 4.49
C ASP A 352 -1.70 10.08 5.07
N CYS A 353 -2.23 9.01 4.45
CA CYS A 353 -3.41 8.27 4.85
C CYS A 353 -4.70 9.10 4.89
N THR A 354 -4.74 10.11 4.01
CA THR A 354 -5.95 10.86 3.70
C THR A 354 -6.56 10.34 2.41
N ILE A 355 -7.89 10.36 2.35
CA ILE A 355 -8.60 10.00 1.13
C ILE A 355 -8.42 11.15 0.12
N PRO A 356 -8.09 10.86 -1.16
CA PRO A 356 -8.19 11.79 -2.28
C PRO A 356 -9.50 12.59 -2.28
N VAL A 357 -9.43 13.92 -2.38
CA VAL A 357 -10.63 14.78 -2.47
C VAL A 357 -10.42 15.88 -3.49
N CYS A 358 -11.36 15.95 -4.43
CA CYS A 358 -11.44 17.04 -5.39
C CYS A 358 -11.53 18.43 -4.73
N GLY A 359 -10.73 19.36 -5.23
CA GLY A 359 -10.68 20.76 -4.79
C GLY A 359 -9.58 21.06 -3.78
N ASP A 360 -8.58 20.18 -3.63
CA ASP A 360 -7.48 20.37 -2.67
C ASP A 360 -6.12 20.73 -3.28
N GLY A 361 -6.08 20.81 -4.61
CA GLY A 361 -4.97 21.28 -5.42
C GLY A 361 -4.02 20.18 -5.87
N ILE A 362 -4.40 18.91 -5.68
CA ILE A 362 -3.66 17.72 -6.09
C ILE A 362 -4.54 16.96 -7.07
N VAL A 363 -3.99 16.57 -8.23
CA VAL A 363 -4.73 15.76 -9.21
C VAL A 363 -4.41 14.29 -8.95
N ASP A 364 -5.38 13.56 -8.41
CA ASP A 364 -5.28 12.13 -8.10
C ASP A 364 -5.67 11.25 -9.32
N ALA A 365 -5.42 9.93 -9.29
CA ALA A 365 -5.58 9.05 -10.46
C ALA A 365 -7.00 9.02 -11.09
N ASP A 366 -8.03 9.30 -10.30
CA ASP A 366 -9.45 9.31 -10.73
C ASP A 366 -9.94 10.72 -11.11
N GLU A 367 -9.05 11.73 -11.14
CA GLU A 367 -9.38 13.14 -11.40
C GLU A 367 -8.83 13.60 -12.76
N ASP A 368 -9.67 14.27 -13.57
CA ASP A 368 -9.22 14.87 -14.84
C ASP A 368 -8.54 16.25 -14.62
N CYS A 369 -8.88 16.92 -13.52
CA CYS A 369 -8.34 18.19 -13.05
C CYS A 369 -8.54 18.35 -11.54
N ASP A 370 -7.81 19.28 -10.92
CA ASP A 370 -8.07 19.81 -9.58
C ASP A 370 -7.44 21.22 -9.53
N ASP A 371 -8.22 22.22 -9.16
CA ASP A 371 -7.80 23.62 -9.15
C ASP A 371 -7.64 24.20 -7.72
N GLY A 372 -7.86 23.36 -6.70
CA GLY A 372 -7.66 23.67 -5.29
C GLY A 372 -8.77 24.50 -4.65
N ASN A 373 -10.00 24.46 -5.18
CA ASN A 373 -11.13 25.14 -4.57
C ASN A 373 -12.47 24.39 -4.75
N ASP A 374 -13.54 24.91 -4.11
CA ASP A 374 -14.91 24.33 -4.14
C ASP A 374 -15.88 25.14 -5.06
N ILE A 375 -15.39 25.73 -6.15
CA ILE A 375 -16.14 26.58 -7.08
C ILE A 375 -16.39 25.77 -8.35
N ASP A 376 -17.66 25.46 -8.62
CA ASP A 376 -18.03 24.52 -9.69
C ASP A 376 -17.85 25.08 -11.10
N ASP A 377 -17.87 26.41 -11.22
CA ASP A 377 -17.97 27.13 -12.48
C ASP A 377 -16.64 27.78 -12.88
N ASP A 378 -15.48 27.19 -12.59
CA ASP A 378 -14.16 27.72 -12.96
C ASP A 378 -13.31 26.72 -13.76
N GLU A 379 -11.97 26.71 -13.59
CA GLU A 379 -11.07 25.86 -14.35
C GLU A 379 -11.26 24.35 -14.10
N CYS A 380 -11.88 23.94 -12.98
CA CYS A 380 -12.19 22.54 -12.69
C CYS A 380 -13.49 22.41 -11.88
N ARG A 381 -14.37 21.49 -12.27
CA ARG A 381 -15.62 21.27 -11.52
C ARG A 381 -15.35 20.55 -10.20
N ASN A 382 -16.28 20.66 -9.24
CA ASN A 382 -16.14 20.01 -7.93
C ASN A 382 -16.29 18.47 -7.97
N ASP A 383 -16.59 17.90 -9.14
CA ASP A 383 -16.52 16.47 -9.41
C ASP A 383 -15.27 16.07 -10.19
N CYS A 384 -14.28 16.97 -10.28
CA CYS A 384 -12.97 16.79 -10.90
C CYS A 384 -13.02 16.42 -12.38
N THR A 385 -14.08 16.89 -13.05
CA THR A 385 -14.21 16.85 -14.50
C THR A 385 -13.86 18.19 -15.11
N ILE A 386 -13.28 18.15 -16.30
CA ILE A 386 -12.96 19.36 -17.06
C ILE A 386 -14.26 19.94 -17.64
N PRO A 387 -14.54 21.25 -17.44
CA PRO A 387 -15.56 22.01 -18.15
C PRO A 387 -15.59 21.74 -19.66
N VAL A 388 -16.76 21.38 -20.21
CA VAL A 388 -16.93 21.14 -21.64
C VAL A 388 -18.25 21.68 -22.16
N CYS A 389 -18.15 22.48 -23.23
CA CYS A 389 -19.31 22.99 -23.94
C CYS A 389 -20.20 21.87 -24.49
N GLY A 390 -21.50 21.99 -24.26
CA GLY A 390 -22.56 21.12 -24.76
C GLY A 390 -22.98 20.02 -23.78
N ASP A 391 -22.66 20.15 -22.50
CA ASP A 391 -23.06 19.18 -21.46
C ASP A 391 -24.20 19.67 -20.55
N GLY A 392 -24.66 20.90 -20.77
CA GLY A 392 -25.83 21.50 -20.16
C GLY A 392 -25.52 22.26 -18.87
N ILE A 393 -24.24 22.50 -18.57
CA ILE A 393 -23.76 23.29 -17.44
C ILE A 393 -23.02 24.50 -18.01
N VAL A 394 -23.36 25.71 -17.56
CA VAL A 394 -22.70 26.94 -18.01
C VAL A 394 -21.51 27.23 -17.10
N ASP A 395 -20.30 27.01 -17.60
CA ASP A 395 -19.04 27.26 -16.88
C ASP A 395 -18.53 28.72 -17.04
N ALA A 396 -17.50 29.16 -16.31
CA ALA A 396 -17.06 30.58 -16.28
C ALA A 396 -16.72 31.19 -17.65
N ASP A 397 -16.21 30.38 -18.58
CA ASP A 397 -15.78 30.82 -19.92
C ASP A 397 -16.88 30.64 -20.98
N GLU A 398 -18.11 30.29 -20.58
CA GLU A 398 -19.25 30.02 -21.45
C GLU A 398 -20.34 31.09 -21.31
N ASP A 399 -20.85 31.60 -22.44
CA ASP A 399 -21.99 32.53 -22.44
C ASP A 399 -23.33 31.77 -22.35
N CYS A 400 -23.36 30.50 -22.77
CA CYS A 400 -24.49 29.57 -22.73
C CYS A 400 -23.99 28.11 -22.79
N ASP A 401 -24.86 27.16 -22.42
CA ASP A 401 -24.73 25.73 -22.71
C ASP A 401 -26.15 25.13 -22.69
N ASP A 402 -26.58 24.54 -23.81
CA ASP A 402 -27.92 23.97 -23.98
C ASP A 402 -27.94 22.42 -23.92
N GLY A 403 -26.79 21.80 -23.63
CA GLY A 403 -26.63 20.36 -23.43
C GLY A 403 -26.54 19.55 -24.72
N ASN A 404 -26.18 20.17 -25.83
CA ASN A 404 -26.03 19.47 -27.09
C ASN A 404 -24.86 20.03 -27.96
N MET A 405 -24.64 19.43 -29.13
CA MET A 405 -23.60 19.86 -30.09
C MET A 405 -24.21 20.18 -31.47
N VAL A 406 -25.24 21.02 -31.47
CA VAL A 406 -25.96 21.56 -32.61
C VAL A 406 -25.67 23.05 -32.65
N ASP A 407 -25.32 23.59 -33.82
CA ASP A 407 -24.81 24.97 -33.89
C ASP A 407 -25.95 25.97 -34.08
N ASP A 408 -27.09 25.56 -34.65
CA ASP A 408 -28.19 26.40 -35.13
C ASP A 408 -29.39 26.51 -34.16
N ASP A 409 -29.17 26.30 -32.86
CA ASP A 409 -30.19 26.41 -31.81
C ASP A 409 -29.82 27.45 -30.74
N GLU A 410 -30.25 27.28 -29.48
CA GLU A 410 -30.12 28.28 -28.43
C GLU A 410 -28.66 28.55 -27.99
N CYS A 411 -27.70 27.69 -28.32
CA CYS A 411 -26.29 27.88 -27.97
C CYS A 411 -25.33 27.32 -29.02
N ARG A 412 -24.27 28.06 -29.37
CA ARG A 412 -23.24 27.57 -30.31
C ARG A 412 -22.42 26.44 -29.70
N ASN A 413 -21.78 25.63 -30.55
CA ASN A 413 -20.83 24.57 -30.13
C ASN A 413 -19.53 25.12 -29.48
N ASP A 414 -19.33 26.43 -29.52
CA ASP A 414 -18.24 27.12 -28.80
C ASP A 414 -18.75 27.93 -27.60
N CYS A 415 -19.98 27.65 -27.16
CA CYS A 415 -20.65 28.22 -25.99
C CYS A 415 -20.81 29.74 -26.05
N THR A 416 -20.91 30.26 -27.27
CA THR A 416 -21.32 31.65 -27.53
C THR A 416 -22.80 31.72 -27.87
N ILE A 417 -23.43 32.85 -27.55
CA ILE A 417 -24.84 33.06 -27.85
C ILE A 417 -25.00 33.36 -29.35
N PRO A 418 -25.95 32.71 -30.05
CA PRO A 418 -26.25 33.00 -31.45
C PRO A 418 -26.68 34.46 -31.66
N VAL A 419 -26.24 35.08 -32.75
CA VAL A 419 -26.51 36.50 -33.03
C VAL A 419 -26.88 36.75 -34.49
N CYS A 420 -28.00 37.43 -34.66
CA CYS A 420 -28.46 37.89 -35.96
C CYS A 420 -27.40 38.68 -36.75
N GLY A 421 -27.19 38.28 -38.00
CA GLY A 421 -26.25 38.86 -38.95
C GLY A 421 -24.88 38.17 -38.99
N ASP A 422 -24.77 36.95 -38.47
CA ASP A 422 -23.51 36.21 -38.42
C ASP A 422 -23.33 35.19 -39.57
N GLY A 423 -24.37 35.00 -40.39
CA GLY A 423 -24.36 34.13 -41.56
C GLY A 423 -24.91 32.73 -41.29
N ILE A 424 -25.33 32.43 -40.07
CA ILE A 424 -25.99 31.18 -39.67
C ILE A 424 -27.46 31.49 -39.42
N LEU A 425 -28.36 30.58 -39.80
CA LEU A 425 -29.79 30.75 -39.59
C LEU A 425 -30.19 29.97 -38.34
N ASP A 426 -30.45 30.67 -37.24
CA ASP A 426 -30.69 30.08 -35.92
C ASP A 426 -32.16 29.80 -35.63
N ASP A 427 -32.45 28.91 -34.67
CA ASP A 427 -33.83 28.68 -34.22
C ASP A 427 -34.43 29.96 -33.63
N GLY A 428 -35.49 30.45 -34.27
CA GLY A 428 -36.12 31.74 -33.95
C GLY A 428 -35.80 32.88 -34.92
N GLU A 429 -34.87 32.69 -35.84
CA GLU A 429 -34.60 33.62 -36.94
C GLU A 429 -35.46 33.30 -38.17
N ASP A 430 -36.06 34.31 -38.77
CA ASP A 430 -36.84 34.15 -40.02
C ASP A 430 -35.94 34.25 -41.27
N CYS A 431 -34.74 34.83 -41.13
CA CYS A 431 -33.69 34.99 -42.13
C CYS A 431 -32.35 35.34 -41.46
N ASP A 432 -31.24 35.15 -42.18
CA ASP A 432 -29.92 35.72 -41.87
C ASP A 432 -29.16 35.92 -43.21
N ASP A 433 -28.58 37.10 -43.44
CA ASP A 433 -27.80 37.41 -44.64
C ASP A 433 -26.34 37.82 -44.36
N GLY A 434 -25.84 37.48 -43.17
CA GLY A 434 -24.46 37.65 -42.75
C GLY A 434 -24.06 39.09 -42.46
N ASN A 435 -25.03 39.98 -42.21
CA ASN A 435 -24.81 41.31 -41.68
C ASN A 435 -26.08 41.89 -40.99
N ASN A 436 -26.03 43.12 -40.47
CA ASN A 436 -27.17 43.79 -39.81
C ASN A 436 -27.62 45.08 -40.57
N ASP A 437 -27.41 45.16 -41.89
CA ASP A 437 -27.79 46.32 -42.69
C ASP A 437 -29.22 46.15 -43.24
N ASP A 438 -30.22 46.85 -42.67
CA ASP A 438 -31.59 46.80 -43.22
C ASP A 438 -31.65 47.12 -44.74
N GLY A 439 -32.44 46.38 -45.50
CA GLY A 439 -32.79 46.65 -46.90
C GLY A 439 -32.13 45.75 -47.95
N ASP A 440 -31.34 44.74 -47.55
CA ASP A 440 -30.55 43.90 -48.45
C ASP A 440 -30.93 42.40 -48.46
N GLY A 441 -31.71 41.94 -47.49
CA GLY A 441 -32.24 40.57 -47.49
C GLY A 441 -32.88 40.18 -46.16
N CYS A 442 -32.34 40.68 -45.05
CA CYS A 442 -32.81 40.43 -43.71
C CYS A 442 -32.69 41.70 -42.83
N ASN A 443 -33.66 41.93 -41.93
CA ASN A 443 -33.54 43.03 -40.98
C ASN A 443 -32.52 42.69 -39.89
N ALA A 444 -31.97 43.71 -39.21
CA ALA A 444 -31.09 43.52 -38.06
C ALA A 444 -31.72 42.80 -36.85
N ASP A 445 -33.03 42.53 -36.87
CA ASP A 445 -33.77 41.73 -35.89
C ASP A 445 -34.17 40.33 -36.41
N CYS A 446 -33.52 39.89 -37.49
CA CYS A 446 -33.70 38.59 -38.14
C CYS A 446 -35.14 38.29 -38.56
N THR A 447 -35.86 39.36 -38.93
CA THR A 447 -37.17 39.26 -39.55
C THR A 447 -37.11 39.51 -41.05
N ASN A 448 -37.90 38.76 -41.81
CA ASN A 448 -38.04 38.96 -43.25
C ASN A 448 -38.59 40.35 -43.57
N GLU A 449 -38.00 41.02 -44.56
CA GLU A 449 -38.47 42.33 -45.01
C GLU A 449 -39.81 42.25 -45.77
N LEU A 450 -40.91 42.67 -45.13
CA LEU A 450 -42.24 42.64 -45.77
C LEU A 450 -42.44 43.74 -46.83
N GLY A 451 -42.77 43.33 -48.06
CA GLY A 451 -43.45 44.18 -49.04
C GLY A 451 -42.59 44.80 -50.15
N GLN A 452 -41.44 44.23 -50.49
CA GLN A 452 -40.78 44.58 -51.75
C GLN A 452 -41.29 43.66 -52.87
N GLY A 453 -42.02 44.23 -53.84
CA GLY A 453 -42.29 43.53 -55.09
C GLY A 453 -41.02 43.11 -55.82
N CYS A 454 -41.13 42.40 -56.94
CA CYS A 454 -39.95 41.94 -57.67
C CYS A 454 -39.20 43.15 -58.29
N THR A 455 -38.38 43.80 -57.48
CA THR A 455 -37.68 45.04 -57.80
C THR A 455 -36.51 44.73 -58.77
N PRO A 456 -35.79 45.74 -59.29
CA PRO A 456 -34.53 45.47 -59.98
C PRO A 456 -33.53 44.65 -59.14
N GLY A 457 -33.65 44.69 -57.80
CA GLY A 457 -32.84 43.90 -56.87
C GLY A 457 -33.14 42.41 -56.90
N TYR A 458 -34.40 42.03 -57.09
CA TYR A 458 -34.82 40.64 -57.30
C TYR A 458 -34.26 40.11 -58.62
N TRP A 459 -34.54 40.80 -59.73
CA TRP A 459 -34.17 40.32 -61.07
C TRP A 459 -32.67 40.33 -61.39
N LYS A 460 -31.84 41.03 -60.60
CA LYS A 460 -30.37 41.02 -60.78
C LYS A 460 -29.70 39.76 -60.21
N GLN A 461 -30.34 39.05 -59.28
CA GLN A 461 -29.74 37.91 -58.59
C GLN A 461 -29.72 36.68 -59.50
N GLU A 462 -28.58 35.97 -59.58
CA GLU A 462 -28.43 34.82 -60.48
C GLU A 462 -29.40 33.68 -60.15
N HIS A 463 -29.72 33.50 -58.87
CA HIS A 463 -30.65 32.48 -58.42
C HIS A 463 -32.11 32.73 -58.82
N HIS A 464 -32.45 33.91 -59.37
CA HIS A 464 -33.77 34.23 -59.92
C HIS A 464 -33.83 34.19 -61.45
N TRP A 465 -32.74 33.81 -62.13
CA TRP A 465 -32.70 33.78 -63.60
C TRP A 465 -33.68 32.77 -64.21
N GLY A 466 -34.05 31.71 -63.48
CA GLY A 466 -35.08 30.75 -63.89
C GLY A 466 -36.48 31.37 -64.07
N ASN A 467 -36.73 32.52 -63.43
CA ASN A 467 -38.04 33.19 -63.46
C ASN A 467 -38.17 34.20 -64.61
N TRP A 468 -37.15 34.33 -65.48
CA TRP A 468 -37.21 35.19 -66.66
C TRP A 468 -38.07 34.54 -67.75
N ASP A 469 -39.36 34.86 -67.78
CA ASP A 469 -40.27 34.38 -68.83
C ASP A 469 -40.16 35.25 -70.09
N GLY A 470 -39.95 34.63 -71.25
CA GLY A 470 -39.86 35.29 -72.56
C GLY A 470 -38.55 36.03 -72.87
N TYR A 471 -37.59 36.09 -71.93
CA TYR A 471 -36.32 36.81 -72.07
C TYR A 471 -35.14 35.98 -71.56
N THR A 472 -33.95 36.19 -72.12
CA THR A 472 -32.72 35.47 -71.77
C THR A 472 -31.81 36.35 -70.90
N PRO A 473 -31.44 35.93 -69.67
CA PRO A 473 -30.50 36.67 -68.82
C PRO A 473 -29.02 36.48 -69.24
N GLY A 474 -28.12 37.16 -68.54
CA GLY A 474 -26.67 37.00 -68.71
C GLY A 474 -26.05 37.71 -69.93
N TRP A 475 -24.81 37.35 -70.26
CA TRP A 475 -23.98 38.04 -71.25
C TRP A 475 -24.35 37.74 -72.72
N MET A 476 -25.08 36.65 -72.97
CA MET A 476 -25.63 36.28 -74.28
C MET A 476 -27.13 36.58 -74.38
N GLY A 477 -27.66 37.38 -73.44
CA GLY A 477 -29.07 37.67 -73.31
C GLY A 477 -29.59 38.73 -74.27
N ASP A 478 -30.88 39.04 -74.16
CA ASP A 478 -31.55 40.02 -75.02
C ASP A 478 -30.98 41.42 -74.81
N HIS A 479 -30.78 42.15 -75.91
CA HIS A 479 -30.23 43.50 -75.88
C HIS A 479 -31.31 44.56 -75.65
N TYR A 480 -31.00 45.55 -74.82
CA TYR A 480 -31.92 46.61 -74.43
C TYR A 480 -32.49 47.37 -75.64
N ILE A 481 -31.65 47.63 -76.66
CA ILE A 481 -32.07 48.31 -77.88
C ILE A 481 -33.02 47.46 -78.75
N ASP A 482 -32.83 46.13 -78.76
CA ASP A 482 -33.65 45.22 -79.57
C ASP A 482 -35.04 45.04 -78.96
N VAL A 483 -35.13 45.11 -77.64
CA VAL A 483 -36.39 44.99 -76.88
C VAL A 483 -37.17 46.30 -76.85
N PHE A 484 -36.52 47.41 -76.47
CA PHE A 484 -37.21 48.70 -76.31
C PHE A 484 -37.22 49.57 -77.57
N GLY A 485 -36.36 49.29 -78.55
CA GLY A 485 -36.29 50.05 -79.80
C GLY A 485 -35.74 51.47 -79.64
N VAL A 486 -35.01 51.76 -78.55
CA VAL A 486 -34.51 53.10 -78.21
C VAL A 486 -32.97 53.15 -78.15
N PRO A 487 -32.34 54.23 -78.63
CA PRO A 487 -30.88 54.37 -78.60
C PRO A 487 -30.39 54.85 -77.22
N ALA A 488 -30.19 53.92 -76.30
CA ALA A 488 -29.70 54.22 -74.95
C ALA A 488 -28.28 54.82 -74.94
N SER A 489 -28.07 55.87 -74.15
CA SER A 489 -26.77 56.55 -73.97
C SER A 489 -25.74 55.70 -73.25
N PHE A 490 -26.18 54.67 -72.51
CA PHE A 490 -25.32 53.70 -71.84
C PHE A 490 -24.82 52.56 -72.76
N GLY A 491 -25.05 52.68 -74.08
CA GLY A 491 -24.53 51.76 -75.09
C GLY A 491 -25.43 50.55 -75.35
N ASN A 492 -25.00 49.69 -76.27
CA ASN A 492 -25.71 48.45 -76.59
C ASN A 492 -25.40 47.37 -75.56
N ILE A 493 -26.18 47.32 -74.49
CA ILE A 493 -26.03 46.35 -73.39
C ILE A 493 -27.21 45.38 -73.34
N THR A 494 -27.04 44.25 -72.67
CA THR A 494 -28.11 43.28 -72.40
C THR A 494 -29.10 43.83 -71.36
N LEU A 495 -30.31 43.24 -71.29
CA LEU A 495 -31.28 43.54 -70.23
C LEU A 495 -30.68 43.30 -68.83
N SER A 496 -29.94 42.21 -68.66
CA SER A 496 -29.20 41.90 -67.42
C SER A 496 -28.21 43.01 -67.06
N ALA A 497 -27.37 43.45 -68.00
CA ALA A 497 -26.44 44.56 -67.80
C ALA A 497 -27.16 45.91 -67.57
N ALA A 498 -28.40 46.07 -68.04
CA ALA A 498 -29.23 47.23 -67.77
C ALA A 498 -29.68 47.30 -66.30
N LEU A 499 -29.99 46.15 -65.67
CA LEU A 499 -30.31 46.04 -64.23
C LEU A 499 -29.13 46.46 -63.34
N TRP A 500 -27.90 46.21 -63.79
CA TRP A 500 -26.66 46.56 -63.08
C TRP A 500 -26.20 48.02 -63.28
N GLN A 501 -26.91 48.83 -64.07
CA GLN A 501 -26.48 50.21 -64.30
C GLN A 501 -26.50 51.04 -63.02
N GLY A 502 -25.39 51.67 -62.65
CA GLY A 502 -25.35 52.69 -61.59
C GLY A 502 -25.81 54.07 -62.07
N GLY A 503 -26.43 54.86 -61.19
CA GLY A 503 -26.80 56.27 -61.45
C GLY A 503 -28.29 56.54 -61.65
N GLY A 504 -28.64 57.81 -61.90
CA GLY A 504 -30.00 58.33 -62.06
C GLY A 504 -30.43 58.55 -63.53
N GLY A 505 -31.60 59.19 -63.72
CA GLY A 505 -32.10 59.57 -65.04
C GLY A 505 -32.35 58.38 -65.96
N GLU A 506 -31.77 58.42 -67.16
CA GLU A 506 -31.91 57.38 -68.19
C GLU A 506 -31.44 56.00 -67.71
N LYS A 507 -30.34 55.93 -66.94
CA LYS A 507 -29.83 54.67 -66.40
C LYS A 507 -30.77 54.05 -65.36
N ALA A 508 -31.39 54.90 -64.54
CA ALA A 508 -32.40 54.44 -63.58
C ALA A 508 -33.69 53.99 -64.29
N LEU A 509 -34.09 54.69 -65.35
CA LEU A 509 -35.17 54.20 -66.22
C LEU A 509 -34.81 52.83 -66.80
N GLY A 510 -33.57 52.61 -67.26
CA GLY A 510 -33.08 51.32 -67.74
C GLY A 510 -33.33 50.19 -66.75
N ARG A 511 -32.87 50.33 -65.50
CA ARG A 511 -33.08 49.32 -64.43
C ARG A 511 -34.56 49.02 -64.18
N HIS A 512 -35.36 50.06 -63.94
CA HIS A 512 -36.76 49.89 -63.57
C HIS A 512 -37.62 49.45 -64.75
N ALA A 513 -37.25 49.81 -65.98
CA ALA A 513 -37.92 49.32 -67.19
C ALA A 513 -37.65 47.84 -67.42
N THR A 514 -36.41 47.38 -67.24
CA THR A 514 -36.11 45.94 -67.33
C THR A 514 -36.86 45.15 -66.26
N ALA A 515 -36.84 45.59 -65.00
CA ALA A 515 -37.60 44.92 -63.94
C ALA A 515 -39.12 44.92 -64.22
N ALA A 516 -39.66 46.04 -64.69
CA ALA A 516 -41.08 46.13 -65.06
C ALA A 516 -41.42 45.19 -66.22
N LEU A 517 -40.52 45.04 -67.19
CA LEU A 517 -40.71 44.16 -68.33
C LEU A 517 -40.80 42.70 -67.88
N LEU A 518 -39.87 42.26 -67.03
CA LEU A 518 -39.86 40.91 -66.46
C LEU A 518 -41.07 40.66 -65.55
N ASN A 519 -41.49 41.68 -64.81
CA ASN A 519 -42.72 41.61 -64.02
C ASN A 519 -43.98 41.45 -64.90
N ALA A 520 -44.00 42.10 -66.07
CA ALA A 520 -45.11 42.01 -67.00
C ALA A 520 -45.11 40.73 -67.86
N SER A 521 -43.94 40.11 -68.05
CA SER A 521 -43.82 38.88 -68.82
C SER A 521 -44.17 37.64 -68.00
N SER A 522 -43.95 37.67 -66.69
CA SER A 522 -44.36 36.58 -65.81
C SER A 522 -45.88 36.46 -65.71
N SER A 523 -46.40 35.29 -66.10
CA SER A 523 -47.83 34.97 -65.96
C SER A 523 -48.30 34.81 -64.51
N GLU A 524 -47.36 34.70 -63.56
CA GLU A 524 -47.62 34.53 -62.13
C GLU A 524 -47.77 35.88 -61.40
N LEU A 525 -47.35 36.97 -62.05
CA LEU A 525 -47.43 38.31 -61.49
C LEU A 525 -48.62 39.08 -62.08
N ASN A 526 -49.47 39.63 -61.21
CA ASN A 526 -50.57 40.51 -61.62
C ASN A 526 -50.08 41.95 -61.83
N TYR A 527 -49.13 42.15 -62.74
CA TYR A 527 -48.47 43.44 -62.96
C TYR A 527 -49.38 44.46 -63.69
N PRO A 528 -49.43 45.75 -63.29
CA PRO A 528 -50.42 46.71 -63.81
C PRO A 528 -50.17 47.17 -65.24
N TYR A 529 -49.00 46.84 -65.82
CA TYR A 529 -48.65 47.19 -67.19
C TYR A 529 -48.42 45.92 -68.02
N THR A 530 -48.79 45.98 -69.30
CA THR A 530 -48.39 44.96 -70.27
C THR A 530 -46.99 45.26 -70.81
N GLU A 531 -46.29 44.26 -71.35
CA GLU A 531 -44.98 44.45 -71.99
C GLU A 531 -45.00 45.55 -73.07
N ALA A 532 -46.01 45.53 -73.94
CA ALA A 532 -46.20 46.58 -74.96
C ALA A 532 -46.43 47.97 -74.34
N GLY A 533 -47.12 48.04 -73.20
CA GLY A 533 -47.33 49.28 -72.46
C GLY A 533 -46.04 49.83 -71.87
N ILE A 534 -45.17 48.97 -71.34
CA ILE A 534 -43.86 49.37 -70.80
C ILE A 534 -42.95 49.85 -71.92
N ILE A 535 -42.91 49.14 -73.05
CA ILE A 535 -42.14 49.55 -74.24
C ILE A 535 -42.59 50.94 -74.71
N ALA A 536 -43.90 51.19 -74.77
CA ALA A 536 -44.42 52.50 -75.13
C ALA A 536 -44.04 53.60 -74.13
N ILE A 537 -44.09 53.32 -72.82
CA ILE A 537 -43.65 54.26 -71.76
C ILE A 537 -42.17 54.62 -71.94
N VAL A 538 -41.32 53.62 -72.23
CA VAL A 538 -39.89 53.84 -72.46
C VAL A 538 -39.66 54.65 -73.74
N GLN A 539 -40.30 54.29 -74.86
CA GLN A 539 -40.16 55.02 -76.12
C GLN A 539 -40.60 56.49 -76.00
N ASP A 540 -41.69 56.78 -75.29
CA ASP A 540 -42.15 58.15 -75.02
C ASP A 540 -41.16 58.92 -74.13
N ALA A 541 -40.56 58.27 -73.13
CA ALA A 541 -39.54 58.88 -72.30
C ALA A 541 -38.29 59.28 -73.10
N TYR A 542 -37.87 58.45 -74.07
CA TYR A 542 -36.76 58.77 -74.98
C TYR A 542 -37.11 59.84 -76.02
N ALA A 543 -38.36 59.88 -76.49
CA ALA A 543 -38.83 60.92 -77.41
C ALA A 543 -38.97 62.29 -76.73
N SER A 544 -39.39 62.32 -75.46
CA SER A 544 -39.63 63.53 -74.68
C SER A 544 -38.44 63.99 -73.83
N GLY A 545 -37.48 63.10 -73.57
CA GLY A 545 -36.38 63.31 -72.62
C GLY A 545 -36.81 63.23 -71.15
N ASN A 546 -38.05 62.82 -70.85
CA ASN A 546 -38.60 62.80 -69.49
C ASN A 546 -38.39 61.45 -68.78
N TYR A 547 -37.11 61.08 -68.59
CA TYR A 547 -36.74 59.78 -68.01
C TYR A 547 -37.21 59.59 -66.56
N ASN A 548 -37.20 60.66 -65.76
CA ASN A 548 -37.54 60.57 -64.34
C ASN A 548 -39.01 60.26 -64.10
N TRP A 549 -39.91 60.80 -64.94
CA TRP A 549 -41.34 60.50 -64.83
C TRP A 549 -41.60 59.01 -65.12
N ALA A 550 -41.08 58.49 -66.24
CA ALA A 550 -41.24 57.09 -66.62
C ALA A 550 -40.59 56.16 -65.59
N LYS A 551 -39.38 56.50 -65.11
CA LYS A 551 -38.70 55.76 -64.05
C LYS A 551 -39.56 55.68 -62.79
N ASN A 552 -40.15 56.79 -62.35
CA ASN A 552 -40.93 56.81 -61.12
C ASN A 552 -42.23 56.01 -61.24
N ALA A 553 -42.90 56.07 -62.40
CA ALA A 553 -44.08 55.27 -62.67
C ALA A 553 -43.77 53.76 -62.61
N LEU A 554 -42.71 53.32 -63.27
CA LEU A 554 -42.30 51.91 -63.29
C LEU A 554 -41.71 51.45 -61.95
N ALA A 555 -40.93 52.29 -61.28
CA ALA A 555 -40.38 51.98 -59.96
C ALA A 555 -41.48 51.81 -58.92
N PHE A 556 -42.49 52.68 -58.94
CA PHE A 556 -43.65 52.55 -58.06
C PHE A 556 -44.34 51.20 -58.29
N ALA A 557 -44.68 50.88 -59.54
CA ALA A 557 -45.35 49.62 -59.88
C ALA A 557 -44.52 48.37 -59.52
N ASN A 558 -43.20 48.40 -59.70
CA ASN A 558 -42.29 47.31 -59.28
C ASN A 558 -42.26 47.07 -57.76
N GLN A 559 -42.70 48.04 -56.96
CA GLN A 559 -42.67 47.99 -55.49
C GLN A 559 -44.06 47.82 -54.87
N THR A 560 -45.16 47.92 -55.65
CA THR A 560 -46.52 47.94 -55.08
C THR A 560 -47.18 46.57 -54.99
N LEU A 561 -46.60 45.55 -55.61
CA LEU A 561 -47.15 44.20 -55.67
C LEU A 561 -46.24 43.25 -54.94
N ASP A 562 -46.81 42.30 -54.23
CA ASP A 562 -46.07 41.19 -53.64
C ASP A 562 -45.31 40.40 -54.72
N CYS A 563 -44.17 39.79 -54.37
CA CYS A 563 -43.35 38.99 -55.30
C CYS A 563 -43.50 37.49 -54.99
N PRO A 564 -44.61 36.84 -55.38
CA PRO A 564 -44.89 35.43 -55.06
C PRO A 564 -44.05 34.43 -55.88
N LEU A 565 -43.01 34.91 -56.60
CA LEU A 565 -42.15 34.06 -57.41
C LEU A 565 -41.18 33.31 -56.48
N GLU A 566 -41.61 32.14 -56.02
CA GLU A 566 -40.74 31.18 -55.31
C GLU A 566 -39.60 30.72 -56.23
N ARG A 567 -38.55 30.18 -55.60
CA ARG A 567 -37.33 29.69 -56.26
C ARG A 567 -37.68 28.62 -57.31
N ALA A 568 -37.64 28.96 -58.60
CA ALA A 568 -37.57 27.94 -59.63
C ALA A 568 -36.15 27.35 -59.58
N GLU A 569 -36.03 26.13 -59.05
CA GLU A 569 -34.78 25.37 -59.12
C GLU A 569 -34.38 25.24 -60.60
N LEU A 570 -33.19 25.72 -60.93
CA LEU A 570 -32.56 25.48 -62.22
C LEU A 570 -32.30 23.96 -62.31
N GLU A 571 -33.10 23.23 -63.10
CA GLU A 571 -32.77 21.86 -63.52
C GLU A 571 -31.47 21.82 -64.36
#